data_AF-A0A837IHV0-F1
#
_entry.id   AF-A0A837IHV0-F1
#
_cell.length_a   1.000
_cell.length_b   1.000
_cell.length_c   1.000
_cell.angle_alpha   90.00
_cell.angle_beta   90.00
_cell.angle_gamma   90.00
#
_symmetry.space_group_name_H-M   'P 1'
#
loop_
_entity.id
_entity.type
_entity.pdbx_description
1 polymer ?
#
loop_
_entity_poly.entity_id
_entity_poly.type
_entity_poly.pdbx_seq_one_letter_code
_entity_poly.pdbx_strand_id
1 'polypeptide(L)'
;MPDLLTVIIRDRKGVVWEGEAAAVTGRNVKGPFDILPEHANFISIISKKLIIKTPDKKSREFNVESGILQVRENKVMIYLGVK
;
A
#
# COMPACT_ATOMS: atom_id res chain seq x y z
N MET A 1 12.31 -16.77 8.06
CA MET A 1 12.23 -15.30 8.11
C MET A 1 10.77 -14.95 7.81
N PRO A 2 10.15 -13.94 8.43
CA PRO A 2 8.80 -13.54 8.01
C PRO A 2 8.86 -13.05 6.56
N ASP A 3 7.93 -13.48 5.73
CA ASP A 3 7.82 -12.97 4.37
C ASP A 3 7.55 -11.47 4.39
N LEU A 4 8.00 -10.76 3.36
CA LEU A 4 7.84 -9.31 3.24
C LEU A 4 7.03 -8.98 1.99
N LEU A 5 6.35 -7.84 2.03
CA LEU A 5 5.66 -7.27 0.89
C LEU A 5 6.64 -6.42 0.09
N THR A 6 6.66 -6.59 -1.22
CA THR A 6 7.25 -5.59 -2.12
C THR A 6 6.21 -4.52 -2.41
N VAL A 7 6.50 -3.27 -2.07
CA VAL A 7 5.53 -2.19 -2.16
C VAL A 7 6.05 -1.08 -3.07
N ILE A 8 5.24 -0.69 -4.05
CA ILE A 8 5.57 0.37 -5.01
C ILE A 8 4.42 1.38 -5.03
N ILE A 9 4.73 2.64 -4.73
CA ILE A 9 3.82 3.78 -4.82
C ILE A 9 4.23 4.63 -6.01
N ARG A 10 3.28 4.91 -6.91
CA ARG A 10 3.50 5.72 -8.10
C ARG A 10 2.38 6.75 -8.27
N ASP A 11 2.71 7.86 -8.90
CA ASP A 11 1.76 8.86 -9.37
C ASP A 11 1.94 9.10 -10.88
N ARG A 12 1.33 10.16 -11.42
CA ARG A 12 1.45 10.52 -12.84
C ARG A 12 2.86 10.96 -13.25
N LYS A 13 3.71 11.36 -12.28
CA LYS A 13 5.07 11.87 -12.52
C LYS A 13 6.12 10.77 -12.41
N GLY A 14 5.87 9.71 -11.64
CA GLY A 14 6.79 8.58 -11.53
C GLY A 14 6.61 7.73 -10.27
N VAL A 15 7.68 7.06 -9.87
CA VAL A 15 7.74 6.32 -8.60
C VAL A 15 7.93 7.33 -7.47
N VAL A 16 6.99 7.35 -6.54
CA VAL A 16 7.04 8.18 -5.33
C VAL A 16 7.82 7.47 -4.24
N TRP A 17 7.62 6.16 -4.11
CA TRP A 17 8.30 5.33 -3.13
C TRP A 17 8.32 3.86 -3.56
N GLU A 18 9.40 3.16 -3.25
CA GLU A 18 9.57 1.74 -3.49
C GLU A 18 10.38 1.13 -2.34
N GLY A 19 9.98 -0.05 -1.88
CA GLY A 19 10.69 -0.78 -0.84
C GLY A 19 9.91 -1.95 -0.26
N GLU A 20 10.48 -2.55 0.78
CA GLU A 20 9.86 -3.67 1.49
C GLU A 20 8.99 -3.19 2.66
N ALA A 21 7.94 -3.95 2.95
CA ALA A 21 7.04 -3.69 4.06
C ALA A 21 6.67 -4.97 4.80
N ALA A 22 6.59 -4.89 6.13
CA ALA A 22 5.99 -5.92 6.96
C ALA A 22 4.45 -5.89 6.91
N ALA A 23 3.87 -4.70 6.68
CA ALA A 23 2.44 -4.53 6.48
C ALA A 23 2.12 -3.22 5.77
N VAL A 24 0.98 -3.19 5.07
CA VAL A 24 0.40 -1.99 4.47
C VAL A 24 -1.01 -1.78 5.03
N THR A 25 -1.26 -0.64 5.66
CA THR A 25 -2.59 -0.24 6.15
C THR A 25 -3.18 0.78 5.20
N GLY A 26 -4.38 0.51 4.69
CA GLY A 26 -5.14 1.43 3.84
C GLY A 26 -6.53 1.75 4.40
N ARG A 27 -7.22 2.69 3.77
CA ARG A 27 -8.65 2.95 4.03
C ARG A 27 -9.42 3.06 2.73
N ASN A 28 -10.53 2.35 2.64
CA ASN A 28 -11.48 2.42 1.54
C ASN A 28 -12.86 2.89 2.05
N VAL A 29 -13.87 2.80 1.18
CA VAL A 29 -15.26 3.21 1.49
C VAL A 29 -15.90 2.40 2.62
N LYS A 30 -15.45 1.16 2.86
CA LYS A 30 -15.97 0.29 3.94
C LYS A 30 -15.27 0.56 5.26
N GLY A 31 -13.99 0.93 5.25
CA GLY A 31 -13.25 1.19 6.46
C GLY A 31 -11.72 1.07 6.30
N PRO A 32 -10.98 1.08 7.42
CA PRO A 32 -9.57 0.71 7.40
C PRO A 32 -9.39 -0.78 7.13
N PHE A 33 -8.28 -1.15 6.52
CA PHE A 33 -7.88 -2.53 6.27
C PHE A 33 -6.36 -2.67 6.31
N ASP A 34 -5.88 -3.89 6.55
CA ASP A 34 -4.47 -4.22 6.58
C ASP A 34 -4.14 -5.31 5.56
N ILE A 35 -2.96 -5.20 4.95
CA ILE A 35 -2.36 -6.19 4.06
C ILE A 35 -1.09 -6.67 4.73
N LEU A 36 -1.03 -7.98 4.95
CA LEU A 36 0.12 -8.71 5.46
C LEU A 36 0.66 -9.63 4.35
N PRO A 37 1.85 -10.20 4.52
CA PRO A 37 2.35 -11.25 3.64
C PRO A 37 1.31 -12.39 3.48
N GLU A 38 1.29 -12.98 2.28
CA GLU A 38 0.37 -14.03 1.83
C GLU A 38 -1.12 -13.62 1.77
N HIS A 39 -1.42 -12.33 1.84
CA HIS A 39 -2.78 -11.84 1.64
C HIS A 39 -3.28 -12.19 0.23
N ALA A 40 -4.54 -12.62 0.15
CA ALA A 40 -5.20 -12.94 -1.12
C ALA A 40 -5.19 -11.74 -2.08
N ASN A 41 -5.32 -12.03 -3.39
CA ASN A 41 -5.40 -10.99 -4.41
C ASN A 41 -6.53 -10.00 -4.08
N PHE A 42 -6.20 -8.71 -4.09
CA PHE A 42 -7.09 -7.67 -3.61
C PHE A 42 -6.92 -6.40 -4.42
N ILE A 43 -8.03 -5.74 -4.79
CA ILE A 43 -8.01 -4.44 -5.44
C ILE A 43 -9.01 -3.54 -4.73
N SER A 44 -8.60 -2.34 -4.37
CA SER A 44 -9.48 -1.35 -3.75
C SER A 44 -9.10 0.06 -4.13
N ILE A 45 -10.12 0.91 -4.24
CA ILE A 45 -9.93 2.36 -4.19
C ILE A 45 -9.60 2.74 -2.75
N ILE A 46 -8.57 3.55 -2.55
CA ILE A 46 -8.12 4.02 -1.25
C ILE A 46 -8.20 5.55 -1.15
N SER A 47 -8.44 6.04 0.06
CA SER A 47 -8.52 7.47 0.35
C SER A 47 -8.12 7.76 1.80
N LYS A 48 -7.93 9.05 2.09
CA LYS A 48 -7.52 9.63 3.37
C LYS A 48 -6.08 9.27 3.75
N LYS A 49 -5.80 8.01 4.05
CA LYS A 49 -4.52 7.60 4.65
C LYS A 49 -4.05 6.25 4.13
N LEU A 50 -2.74 6.17 3.93
CA LEU A 50 -1.98 4.95 3.64
C LEU A 50 -0.78 4.91 4.58
N ILE A 51 -0.53 3.77 5.20
CA ILE A 51 0.59 3.57 6.13
C ILE A 51 1.38 2.35 5.68
N ILE A 52 2.69 2.50 5.58
CA ILE A 52 3.61 1.41 5.28
C ILE A 52 4.46 1.17 6.52
N LYS A 53 4.37 -0.03 7.08
CA LYS A 53 5.23 -0.49 8.17
C LYS A 53 6.42 -1.21 7.57
N THR A 54 7.61 -0.63 7.69
CA THR A 54 8.84 -1.22 7.15
C THR A 54 9.40 -2.29 8.10
N PRO A 55 10.28 -3.19 7.61
CA PRO A 55 10.87 -4.26 8.43
C PRO A 55 11.65 -3.74 9.65
N ASP A 56 12.22 -2.54 9.56
CA ASP A 56 12.94 -1.85 10.65
C ASP A 56 12.01 -1.19 11.68
N LYS A 57 10.72 -1.56 11.70
CA LYS A 57 9.66 -1.05 12.59
C LYS A 57 9.37 0.45 12.43
N LYS A 58 9.86 1.10 11.37
CA LYS A 58 9.44 2.47 11.03
C LYS A 58 8.09 2.44 10.32
N SER A 59 7.37 3.54 10.43
CA SER A 59 6.11 3.74 9.72
C SER A 59 6.23 4.95 8.80
N ARG A 60 5.84 4.79 7.54
CA ARG A 60 5.71 5.89 6.58
C ARG A 60 4.24 6.14 6.33
N GLU A 61 3.80 7.37 6.53
CA GLU A 61 2.42 7.77 6.31
C GLU A 61 2.30 8.63 5.05
N PHE A 62 1.28 8.34 4.25
CA PHE A 62 0.94 9.08 3.04
C PHE A 62 -0.51 9.55 3.14
N ASN A 63 -0.73 10.84 2.96
CA ASN A 63 -2.07 11.38 2.76
C ASN A 63 -2.48 11.12 1.32
N VAL A 64 -3.59 10.40 1.14
CA VAL A 64 -4.07 9.98 -0.19
C VAL A 64 -5.42 10.60 -0.43
N GLU A 65 -5.54 11.49 -1.41
CA GLU A 65 -6.85 12.03 -1.80
C GLU A 65 -7.69 10.94 -2.49
N SER A 66 -7.11 10.31 -3.52
CA SER A 66 -7.67 9.17 -4.25
C SER A 66 -6.54 8.33 -4.84
N GLY A 67 -6.69 7.02 -4.81
CA GLY A 67 -5.76 6.09 -5.45
C GLY A 67 -6.33 4.67 -5.57
N ILE A 68 -5.65 3.84 -6.35
CA ILE A 68 -5.94 2.41 -6.48
C ILE A 68 -4.81 1.63 -5.82
N LEU A 69 -5.17 0.69 -4.95
CA LEU A 69 -4.28 -0.30 -4.37
C LEU A 69 -4.58 -1.66 -4.98
N GLN A 70 -3.55 -2.36 -5.42
CA GLN A 70 -3.60 -3.74 -5.92
C GLN A 70 -2.60 -4.61 -5.15
N VAL A 71 -3.05 -5.79 -4.70
CA VAL A 71 -2.23 -6.82 -4.08
C VAL A 71 -2.25 -8.05 -4.97
N ARG A 72 -1.05 -8.57 -5.27
CA ARG A 72 -0.86 -9.84 -5.96
C ARG A 72 0.50 -10.42 -5.58
N GLU A 73 0.54 -11.69 -5.16
CA GLU A 73 1.79 -12.43 -4.94
C GLU A 73 2.80 -11.64 -4.06
N ASN A 74 2.37 -11.18 -2.87
CA ASN A 74 3.15 -10.32 -1.95
C ASN A 74 3.62 -8.97 -2.53
N LYS A 75 3.15 -8.60 -3.72
CA LYS A 75 3.39 -7.30 -4.31
C LYS A 75 2.19 -6.38 -4.12
N VAL A 76 2.44 -5.21 -3.54
CA VAL A 76 1.44 -4.15 -3.36
C VAL A 76 1.78 -2.98 -4.28
N MET A 77 0.96 -2.80 -5.30
CA MET A 77 1.06 -1.68 -6.24
C MET A 77 0.04 -0.61 -5.87
N ILE A 78 0.49 0.61 -5.66
CA ILE A 78 -0.36 1.75 -5.30
C ILE A 78 -0.19 2.85 -6.33
N TYR A 79 -1.30 3.26 -6.94
CA TYR A 79 -1.38 4.32 -7.93
C TYR A 79 -2.16 5.51 -7.36
N LEU A 80 -1.48 6.63 -7.16
CA LEU A 80 -2.05 7.86 -6.60
C LEU A 80 -2.55 8.80 -7.70
N GLY A 81 -3.58 9.60 -7.39
CA GLY A 81 -4.08 10.64 -8.30
C GLY A 81 -4.91 10.10 -9.47
N VAL A 82 -5.57 8.96 -9.25
CA VAL A 82 -6.59 8.44 -10.16
C VAL A 82 -7.83 9.32 -9.98
N LYS A 83 -8.12 10.13 -11.00
CA LYS A 83 -9.22 11.09 -11.07
C LYS A 83 -9.81 11.02 -12.46
#